data_AF-A0A7C8DMN8-F1
#
_entry.id   AF-A0A7C8DMN8-F1
#
_cell.length_a   1.000
_cell.length_b   1.000
_cell.length_c   1.000
_cell.angle_alpha   90.00
_cell.angle_beta   90.00
_cell.angle_gamma   90.00
#
_symmetry.space_group_name_H-M   'P 1'
#
loop_
_entity.id
_entity.type
_entity.pdbx_description
1 polymer ?
#
loop_
_entity_poly.entity_id
_entity_poly.type
_entity_poly.pdbx_seq_one_letter_code
_entity_poly.pdbx_strand_id
1 'polypeptide(L)'
;MAETGGRRYVVLAVVIMLLAALPFSPLVSFQSSQHIDPASATDDPHLPTKDSDNDGMPDWWELIHKLNPFDAADAAWDTDQDGFDLNGDGMLESSENFTNLMEFEIESLLGNSTDPNDPDSDRDGMPDGWEVLYGLNPLFEGDAKLDFDNDGHDFDYGGSITDSEKFTNLDEFQNGTSPWEPDTDGDGMPDGWEAFWYLDPTSGVDAWQDADNDGWDADFNGDLSFAEFYTNLAEYLNDTAPRDADTDNDEMPDGWEVTFGLDPLDASDNWDDLDGDGLANIHEYNNSMLDTGWRRADEIDTTHPDLNDTDGDSLSDFAELNTWLTDPTFNDTDFDGMPDGWEVQYGLNPRDPADARDDLDNDGHDYDRSQAVEPDEYYTNLQEYLNGTDPINPDSDNDGIPDGWEVQYGLDPLDPLDAVLDTDGDGWDFNRNGEVVGNETFTSLEEYSSDTHPDLNDTDGDGMWDGWEVWFGLNPPDP
;
A
#
# COMPACT_ATOMS: atom_id res chain seq x y z
N MET A 1 20.14 -34.27 -43.00
CA MET A 1 20.55 -35.49 -42.27
C MET A 1 19.60 -35.58 -41.10
N ALA A 2 18.72 -36.57 -41.13
CA ALA A 2 17.85 -36.92 -40.02
C ALA A 2 18.62 -37.86 -39.09
N GLU A 3 18.49 -37.69 -37.77
CA GLU A 3 18.59 -38.73 -36.73
C GLU A 3 18.24 -38.08 -35.38
N THR A 4 17.01 -38.24 -34.90
CA THR A 4 16.57 -39.15 -33.82
C THR A 4 16.91 -38.67 -32.40
N GLY A 5 15.96 -37.97 -31.77
CA GLY A 5 16.00 -37.65 -30.33
C GLY A 5 14.64 -37.46 -29.64
N GLY A 6 13.52 -37.47 -30.35
CA GLY A 6 12.19 -37.27 -29.76
C GLY A 6 11.29 -38.48 -30.00
N ARG A 7 11.31 -39.47 -29.09
CA ARG A 7 10.35 -40.60 -29.04
C ARG A 7 10.53 -41.46 -27.78
N ARG A 8 10.58 -40.84 -26.59
CA ARG A 8 10.45 -41.57 -25.31
C ARG A 8 9.53 -40.93 -24.26
N TYR A 9 9.05 -39.70 -24.46
CA TYR A 9 8.17 -39.01 -23.50
C TYR A 9 6.69 -38.91 -23.92
N VAL A 10 6.30 -39.48 -25.07
CA VAL A 10 4.92 -39.39 -25.59
C VAL A 10 4.06 -40.61 -25.20
N VAL A 11 4.62 -41.59 -24.50
CA VAL A 11 3.87 -42.80 -24.07
C VAL A 11 3.56 -42.78 -22.56
N LEU A 12 4.26 -41.97 -21.76
CA LEU A 12 3.95 -41.81 -20.34
C LEU A 12 2.88 -40.73 -20.09
N ALA A 13 2.87 -39.67 -20.92
CA ALA A 13 1.88 -38.58 -20.82
C ALA A 13 0.46 -38.95 -21.28
N VAL A 14 0.25 -40.11 -21.92
CA VAL A 14 -1.07 -40.52 -22.43
C VAL A 14 -1.81 -41.45 -21.47
N VAL A 15 -1.11 -42.03 -20.49
CA VAL A 15 -1.75 -42.86 -19.44
C VAL A 15 -2.20 -41.98 -18.26
N ILE A 16 -1.46 -40.92 -17.95
CA ILE A 16 -1.82 -39.98 -16.86
C ILE A 16 -2.90 -38.97 -17.31
N MET A 17 -2.87 -38.51 -18.57
CA MET A 17 -3.95 -37.63 -19.09
C MET A 17 -5.30 -38.33 -19.35
N LEU A 18 -5.39 -39.65 -19.21
CA LEU A 18 -6.67 -40.36 -19.27
C LEU A 18 -7.34 -40.49 -17.91
N LEU A 19 -6.65 -40.13 -16.82
CA LEU A 19 -7.18 -40.08 -15.46
C LEU A 19 -7.60 -38.64 -15.06
N ALA A 20 -6.90 -37.60 -15.53
CA ALA A 20 -7.20 -36.19 -15.20
C ALA A 20 -8.36 -35.54 -16.01
N ALA A 21 -9.18 -36.32 -16.73
CA ALA A 21 -10.24 -35.78 -17.60
C ALA A 21 -11.62 -36.41 -17.35
N LEU A 22 -11.84 -36.97 -16.15
CA LEU A 22 -13.17 -37.26 -15.68
C LEU A 22 -13.43 -36.35 -14.49
N PRO A 23 -14.27 -35.31 -14.62
CA PRO A 23 -14.84 -34.73 -13.43
C PRO A 23 -15.67 -35.86 -12.81
N PHE A 24 -15.26 -36.35 -11.64
CA PHE A 24 -16.17 -37.02 -10.73
C PHE A 24 -17.14 -35.96 -10.20
N SER A 25 -17.94 -35.41 -11.11
CA SER A 25 -19.20 -34.78 -10.74
C SER A 25 -20.02 -35.83 -9.99
N PRO A 26 -20.89 -35.44 -9.04
CA PRO A 26 -21.84 -36.34 -8.37
C PRO A 26 -22.95 -36.88 -9.31
N LEU A 27 -22.64 -37.01 -10.60
CA LEU A 27 -23.51 -37.44 -11.70
C LEU A 27 -22.91 -38.61 -12.50
N VAL A 28 -21.89 -39.31 -11.99
CA VAL A 28 -21.70 -40.70 -12.42
C VAL A 28 -22.85 -41.47 -11.81
N SER A 29 -23.90 -41.70 -12.61
CA SER A 29 -24.89 -42.70 -12.25
C SER A 29 -24.16 -44.03 -12.18
N PHE A 30 -23.79 -44.46 -10.98
CA PHE A 30 -23.55 -45.86 -10.69
C PHE A 30 -24.84 -46.57 -11.12
N GLN A 31 -24.80 -47.18 -12.30
CA GLN A 31 -25.90 -48.02 -12.72
C GLN A 31 -25.90 -49.18 -11.75
N SER A 32 -26.77 -49.11 -10.75
CA SER A 32 -27.19 -50.30 -10.05
C SER A 32 -27.61 -51.31 -11.13
N SER A 33 -27.03 -52.50 -11.04
CA SER A 33 -27.25 -53.63 -11.95
C SER A 33 -26.51 -53.60 -13.29
N GLN A 34 -25.22 -53.94 -13.29
CA GLN A 34 -24.68 -54.79 -14.36
C GLN A 34 -24.38 -56.18 -13.84
N HIS A 35 -25.44 -56.99 -13.89
CA HIS A 35 -25.45 -58.43 -13.77
C HIS A 35 -24.30 -59.04 -14.59
N ILE A 36 -23.27 -59.57 -13.92
CA ILE A 36 -22.28 -60.43 -14.58
C ILE A 36 -23.06 -61.65 -15.11
N ASP A 37 -23.01 -61.85 -16.42
CA ASP A 37 -23.61 -63.02 -17.06
C ASP A 37 -22.93 -64.27 -16.46
N PRO A 38 -23.67 -65.24 -15.88
CA PRO A 38 -23.07 -66.45 -15.29
C PRO A 38 -22.29 -67.31 -16.31
N ALA A 39 -22.26 -66.91 -17.59
CA ALA A 39 -21.43 -67.48 -18.63
C ALA A 39 -19.97 -66.95 -18.69
N SER A 40 -19.61 -65.88 -17.98
CA SER A 40 -18.24 -65.33 -17.93
C SER A 40 -17.50 -65.54 -16.61
N ALA A 41 -18.11 -66.23 -15.64
CA ALA A 41 -17.40 -66.67 -14.44
C ALA A 41 -16.30 -67.66 -14.83
N THR A 42 -15.07 -67.38 -14.42
CA THR A 42 -13.95 -68.30 -14.62
C THR A 42 -14.18 -69.55 -13.78
N ASP A 43 -13.84 -70.73 -14.33
CA ASP A 43 -13.96 -72.03 -13.66
C ASP A 43 -12.87 -72.20 -12.57
N ASP A 44 -12.78 -71.30 -11.57
CA ASP A 44 -12.01 -71.57 -10.35
C ASP A 44 -12.92 -72.17 -9.27
N PRO A 45 -12.74 -73.45 -8.91
CA PRO A 45 -13.58 -74.15 -7.95
C PRO A 45 -13.34 -73.74 -6.47
N HIS A 46 -12.57 -72.68 -6.18
CA HIS A 46 -12.26 -72.24 -4.80
C HIS A 46 -12.67 -70.79 -4.45
N LEU A 47 -13.36 -70.04 -5.32
CA LEU A 47 -13.91 -68.73 -4.99
C LEU A 47 -15.43 -68.69 -5.30
N PRO A 48 -16.32 -68.54 -4.29
CA PRO A 48 -17.74 -68.40 -4.55
C PRO A 48 -18.04 -67.04 -5.17
N THR A 49 -18.00 -66.94 -6.50
CA THR A 49 -18.40 -65.75 -7.30
C THR A 49 -19.91 -65.46 -7.27
N LYS A 50 -20.62 -66.06 -6.32
CA LYS A 50 -22.04 -65.87 -6.13
C LYS A 50 -22.20 -64.63 -5.25
N ASP A 51 -23.14 -63.77 -5.64
CA ASP A 51 -23.66 -62.66 -4.86
C ASP A 51 -25.06 -63.11 -4.40
N SER A 52 -25.22 -63.36 -3.10
CA SER A 52 -26.37 -64.07 -2.53
C SER A 52 -27.57 -63.17 -2.23
N ASP A 53 -27.36 -61.89 -1.99
CA ASP A 53 -28.38 -60.88 -1.70
C ASP A 53 -28.52 -59.80 -2.80
N ASN A 54 -27.64 -59.81 -3.79
CA ASN A 54 -27.64 -58.99 -5.01
C ASN A 54 -27.38 -57.50 -4.75
N ASP A 55 -26.43 -57.21 -3.88
CA ASP A 55 -26.00 -55.83 -3.60
C ASP A 55 -24.79 -55.38 -4.43
N GLY A 56 -24.17 -56.30 -5.18
CA GLY A 56 -23.01 -56.04 -6.02
C GLY A 56 -21.69 -56.58 -5.45
N MET A 57 -21.65 -56.99 -4.19
CA MET A 57 -20.47 -57.59 -3.56
C MET A 57 -20.54 -59.14 -3.64
N PRO A 58 -19.45 -59.85 -4.01
CA PRO A 58 -19.46 -61.31 -4.00
C PRO A 58 -19.34 -61.91 -2.60
N ASP A 59 -20.05 -63.01 -2.34
CA ASP A 59 -20.07 -63.73 -1.04
C ASP A 59 -18.66 -64.02 -0.49
N TRP A 60 -17.68 -64.26 -1.38
CA TRP A 60 -16.30 -64.58 -0.97
C TRP A 60 -15.56 -63.38 -0.41
N TRP A 61 -15.78 -62.20 -0.99
CA TRP A 61 -15.11 -60.95 -0.61
C TRP A 61 -15.66 -60.51 0.75
N GLU A 62 -16.99 -60.49 0.88
CA GLU A 62 -17.68 -60.21 2.13
C GLU A 62 -17.21 -61.12 3.28
N LEU A 63 -17.05 -62.43 3.03
CA LEU A 63 -16.56 -63.37 4.05
C LEU A 63 -15.10 -63.11 4.49
N ILE A 64 -14.25 -62.61 3.59
CA ILE A 64 -12.86 -62.25 3.91
C ILE A 64 -12.84 -61.01 4.80
N HIS A 65 -13.64 -60.01 4.46
CA HIS A 65 -13.76 -58.73 5.17
C HIS A 65 -14.80 -58.73 6.30
N LYS A 66 -15.35 -59.91 6.64
CA LYS A 66 -16.30 -60.15 7.75
C LYS A 66 -17.63 -59.39 7.64
N LEU A 67 -18.01 -59.02 6.44
CA LEU A 67 -19.36 -58.53 6.09
C LEU A 67 -20.33 -59.72 6.01
N ASN A 68 -21.62 -59.45 5.78
CA ASN A 68 -22.68 -60.47 5.82
C ASN A 68 -23.27 -60.73 4.42
N PRO A 69 -22.93 -61.89 3.79
CA PRO A 69 -23.39 -62.28 2.43
C PRO A 69 -24.89 -62.46 2.21
N PHE A 70 -25.72 -62.05 3.16
CA PHE A 70 -27.17 -62.17 3.09
C PHE A 70 -27.89 -60.89 3.55
N ASP A 71 -27.16 -59.80 3.77
CA ASP A 71 -27.68 -58.50 4.18
C ASP A 71 -27.20 -57.35 3.29
N ALA A 72 -27.77 -57.28 2.09
CA ALA A 72 -27.61 -56.23 1.08
C ALA A 72 -27.59 -54.76 1.55
N ALA A 73 -27.91 -54.46 2.80
CA ALA A 73 -27.74 -53.14 3.38
C ALA A 73 -26.28 -52.82 3.73
N ASP A 74 -25.44 -53.82 4.00
CA ASP A 74 -24.04 -53.62 4.39
C ASP A 74 -23.17 -53.11 3.23
N ALA A 75 -23.49 -53.40 1.97
CA ALA A 75 -22.91 -52.72 0.79
C ALA A 75 -22.92 -51.18 0.89
N ALA A 76 -23.97 -50.61 1.49
CA ALA A 76 -24.14 -49.16 1.61
C ALA A 76 -23.59 -48.60 2.93
N TRP A 77 -23.00 -49.43 3.78
CA TRP A 77 -22.36 -48.98 5.01
C TRP A 77 -20.94 -48.53 4.73
N ASP A 78 -20.56 -47.47 5.42
CA ASP A 78 -19.18 -47.04 5.60
C ASP A 78 -18.76 -47.59 6.96
N THR A 79 -17.97 -48.66 6.94
CA THR A 79 -17.76 -49.53 8.12
C THR A 79 -16.64 -49.02 9.00
N ASP A 80 -15.58 -48.49 8.40
CA ASP A 80 -14.39 -47.92 9.00
C ASP A 80 -14.40 -46.38 9.08
N GLN A 81 -15.43 -45.73 8.53
CA GLN A 81 -15.70 -44.29 8.65
C GLN A 81 -14.60 -43.44 8.04
N ASP A 82 -14.17 -43.82 6.84
CA ASP A 82 -13.14 -43.15 6.06
C ASP A 82 -13.72 -42.22 4.97
N GLY A 83 -15.04 -42.07 4.93
CA GLY A 83 -15.70 -41.01 4.16
C GLY A 83 -15.20 -39.60 4.55
N PHE A 84 -15.23 -38.68 3.58
CA PHE A 84 -14.69 -37.33 3.73
C PHE A 84 -15.79 -36.26 3.59
N ASP A 85 -15.89 -35.39 4.60
CA ASP A 85 -16.83 -34.27 4.65
C ASP A 85 -16.38 -33.15 3.70
N LEU A 86 -16.76 -33.28 2.43
CA LEU A 86 -16.38 -32.36 1.36
C LEU A 86 -16.92 -30.94 1.58
N ASN A 87 -18.06 -30.82 2.26
CA ASN A 87 -18.72 -29.52 2.46
C ASN A 87 -18.38 -28.85 3.80
N GLY A 88 -17.70 -29.56 4.70
CA GLY A 88 -17.19 -29.05 5.98
C GLY A 88 -18.28 -28.69 7.00
N ASP A 89 -19.51 -29.20 6.87
CA ASP A 89 -20.61 -28.91 7.82
C ASP A 89 -20.57 -29.77 9.10
N GLY A 90 -19.61 -30.69 9.18
CA GLY A 90 -19.39 -31.60 10.29
C GLY A 90 -20.30 -32.84 10.27
N MET A 91 -21.00 -33.10 9.17
CA MET A 91 -21.85 -34.27 8.98
C MET A 91 -21.63 -34.92 7.61
N LEU A 92 -21.13 -36.16 7.61
CA LEU A 92 -21.06 -36.96 6.38
C LEU A 92 -22.46 -37.21 5.80
N GLU A 93 -22.70 -36.67 4.62
CA GLU A 93 -23.85 -36.99 3.80
C GLU A 93 -23.68 -38.36 3.12
N SER A 94 -24.78 -38.95 2.65
CA SER A 94 -24.73 -40.24 1.93
C SER A 94 -23.87 -40.23 0.66
N SER A 95 -23.55 -39.04 0.13
CA SER A 95 -22.66 -38.85 -1.02
C SER A 95 -21.19 -38.69 -0.65
N GLU A 96 -20.87 -38.52 0.64
CA GLU A 96 -19.54 -38.29 1.19
C GLU A 96 -18.97 -39.54 1.87
N ASN A 97 -19.83 -40.54 2.12
CA ASN A 97 -19.41 -41.85 2.59
C ASN A 97 -18.65 -42.61 1.51
N PHE A 98 -17.53 -43.22 1.91
CA PHE A 98 -16.91 -44.28 1.14
C PHE A 98 -17.44 -45.62 1.65
N THR A 99 -18.25 -46.27 0.81
CA THR A 99 -19.02 -47.46 1.24
C THR A 99 -18.27 -48.75 0.93
N ASN A 100 -18.59 -49.84 1.64
CA ASN A 100 -18.02 -51.17 1.38
C ASN A 100 -18.13 -51.60 -0.10
N LEU A 101 -19.21 -51.21 -0.79
CA LEU A 101 -19.36 -51.46 -2.22
C LEU A 101 -18.38 -50.65 -3.07
N MET A 102 -18.14 -49.38 -2.73
CA MET A 102 -17.18 -48.53 -3.43
C MET A 102 -15.75 -49.07 -3.30
N GLU A 103 -15.41 -49.56 -2.12
CA GLU A 103 -14.16 -50.26 -1.86
C GLU A 103 -13.98 -51.48 -2.75
N PHE A 104 -14.99 -52.37 -2.79
CA PHE A 104 -14.94 -53.52 -3.67
C PHE A 104 -14.82 -53.11 -5.15
N GLU A 105 -15.57 -52.09 -5.57
CA GLU A 105 -15.57 -51.62 -6.96
C GLU A 105 -14.21 -51.03 -7.39
N ILE A 106 -13.40 -50.53 -6.46
CA ILE A 106 -12.07 -49.99 -6.77
C ILE A 106 -11.09 -51.05 -7.26
N GLU A 107 -11.32 -52.33 -6.92
CA GLU A 107 -10.57 -53.46 -7.45
C GLU A 107 -10.54 -53.45 -8.99
N SER A 108 -11.64 -53.02 -9.61
CA SER A 108 -11.75 -52.94 -11.07
C SER A 108 -10.84 -51.87 -11.70
N LEU A 109 -10.46 -50.85 -10.92
CA LEU A 109 -9.63 -49.72 -11.34
C LEU A 109 -8.15 -49.97 -11.05
N LEU A 110 -7.83 -50.38 -9.81
CA LEU A 110 -6.46 -50.51 -9.30
C LEU A 110 -5.91 -51.94 -9.41
N GLY A 111 -6.77 -52.91 -9.68
CA GLY A 111 -6.43 -54.34 -9.71
C GLY A 111 -6.36 -54.99 -8.33
N ASN A 112 -6.67 -54.24 -7.27
CA ASN A 112 -6.84 -54.70 -5.90
C ASN A 112 -7.81 -53.76 -5.16
N SER A 113 -8.50 -54.26 -4.13
CA SER A 113 -9.45 -53.52 -3.29
C SER A 113 -8.75 -52.91 -2.07
N THR A 114 -9.34 -51.85 -1.51
CA THR A 114 -9.13 -51.38 -0.12
C THR A 114 -9.76 -52.36 0.88
N ASP A 115 -9.44 -52.25 2.18
CA ASP A 115 -10.04 -53.07 3.24
C ASP A 115 -11.14 -52.31 3.98
N PRO A 116 -12.42 -52.74 3.93
CA PRO A 116 -13.57 -52.04 4.54
C PRO A 116 -13.64 -52.12 6.07
N ASN A 117 -12.50 -52.34 6.69
CA ASN A 117 -12.33 -52.29 8.13
C ASN A 117 -11.02 -51.58 8.53
N ASP A 118 -10.28 -51.02 7.58
CA ASP A 118 -9.02 -50.30 7.77
C ASP A 118 -9.13 -49.00 6.97
N PRO A 119 -9.40 -47.85 7.61
CA PRO A 119 -9.72 -46.59 6.94
C PRO A 119 -8.54 -45.98 6.15
N ASP A 120 -7.37 -46.62 6.18
CA ASP A 120 -6.11 -46.21 5.55
C ASP A 120 -5.36 -47.50 5.20
N SER A 121 -5.61 -48.01 4.00
CA SER A 121 -5.22 -49.34 3.54
C SER A 121 -3.71 -49.47 3.35
N ASP A 122 -3.00 -48.38 3.03
CA ASP A 122 -1.55 -48.39 2.79
C ASP A 122 -0.71 -47.78 3.93
N ARG A 123 -1.37 -47.11 4.87
CA ARG A 123 -0.83 -46.56 6.12
C ARG A 123 0.11 -45.38 5.93
N ASP A 124 -0.17 -44.53 4.96
CA ASP A 124 0.57 -43.29 4.78
C ASP A 124 -0.03 -42.10 5.53
N GLY A 125 -1.23 -42.26 6.08
CA GLY A 125 -1.91 -41.28 6.91
C GLY A 125 -3.06 -40.54 6.20
N MET A 126 -3.30 -40.81 4.93
CA MET A 126 -4.48 -40.34 4.20
C MET A 126 -5.57 -41.43 4.21
N PRO A 127 -6.86 -41.09 4.41
CA PRO A 127 -7.93 -42.08 4.36
C PRO A 127 -8.26 -42.52 2.94
N ASP A 128 -8.63 -43.80 2.76
CA ASP A 128 -8.91 -44.35 1.42
C ASP A 128 -10.00 -43.54 0.70
N GLY A 129 -11.09 -43.19 1.41
CA GLY A 129 -12.16 -42.35 0.88
C GLY A 129 -11.72 -40.97 0.40
N TRP A 130 -10.77 -40.31 1.08
CA TRP A 130 -10.22 -39.00 0.67
C TRP A 130 -9.32 -39.14 -0.56
N GLU A 131 -8.47 -40.14 -0.56
CA GLU A 131 -7.59 -40.42 -1.69
C GLU A 131 -8.37 -40.69 -2.96
N VAL A 132 -9.42 -41.51 -2.87
CA VAL A 132 -10.27 -41.85 -4.01
C VAL A 132 -11.04 -40.63 -4.53
N LEU A 133 -11.53 -39.79 -3.62
CA LEU A 133 -12.20 -38.53 -3.96
C LEU A 133 -11.30 -37.63 -4.81
N TYR A 134 -10.02 -37.51 -4.44
CA TYR A 134 -9.03 -36.72 -5.15
C TYR A 134 -8.27 -37.50 -6.24
N GLY A 135 -8.59 -38.77 -6.48
CA GLY A 135 -7.98 -39.59 -7.52
C GLY A 135 -6.54 -40.03 -7.24
N LEU A 136 -6.15 -40.02 -5.97
CA LEU A 136 -4.94 -40.64 -5.43
C LEU A 136 -5.12 -42.17 -5.32
N ASN A 137 -4.06 -42.88 -4.96
CA ASN A 137 -4.04 -44.33 -4.94
C ASN A 137 -3.96 -44.86 -3.51
N PRO A 138 -5.09 -45.31 -2.91
CA PRO A 138 -5.17 -45.76 -1.51
C PRO A 138 -4.44 -47.08 -1.18
N LEU A 139 -3.60 -47.53 -2.10
CA LEU A 139 -2.79 -48.74 -1.99
C LEU A 139 -1.30 -48.44 -2.21
N PHE A 140 -0.89 -47.17 -2.28
CA PHE A 140 0.47 -46.73 -2.56
C PHE A 140 0.93 -45.53 -1.72
N GLU A 141 1.58 -45.85 -0.58
CA GLU A 141 2.20 -44.91 0.38
C GLU A 141 3.12 -43.78 -0.17
N GLY A 142 3.47 -43.83 -1.46
CA GLY A 142 4.40 -42.90 -2.07
C GLY A 142 3.74 -41.65 -2.63
N ASP A 143 2.42 -41.64 -2.82
CA ASP A 143 1.70 -40.44 -3.28
C ASP A 143 1.40 -39.45 -2.15
N ALA A 144 1.30 -39.86 -0.89
CA ALA A 144 1.28 -38.94 0.27
C ALA A 144 2.41 -37.92 0.28
N LYS A 145 3.59 -38.28 -0.27
CA LYS A 145 4.80 -37.42 -0.30
C LYS A 145 4.96 -36.62 -1.58
N LEU A 146 4.03 -36.78 -2.51
CA LEU A 146 4.02 -35.99 -3.72
C LEU A 146 3.34 -34.66 -3.42
N ASP A 147 3.77 -33.67 -4.19
CA ASP A 147 3.28 -32.31 -4.18
C ASP A 147 2.90 -32.08 -5.65
N PHE A 148 1.59 -32.01 -5.92
CA PHE A 148 1.06 -32.11 -7.28
C PHE A 148 0.81 -30.77 -7.94
N ASP A 149 0.35 -29.78 -7.17
CA ASP A 149 0.17 -28.39 -7.57
C ASP A 149 1.44 -27.54 -7.39
N ASN A 150 2.42 -27.97 -6.59
CA ASN A 150 3.71 -27.30 -6.37
C ASN A 150 3.54 -25.92 -5.72
N ASP A 151 2.72 -25.88 -4.69
CA ASP A 151 2.40 -24.70 -3.87
C ASP A 151 3.37 -24.51 -2.67
N GLY A 152 4.31 -25.43 -2.47
CA GLY A 152 5.39 -25.25 -1.51
C GLY A 152 6.25 -23.99 -1.75
N HIS A 153 6.83 -23.44 -0.68
CA HIS A 153 7.49 -22.12 -0.69
C HIS A 153 8.96 -22.16 -0.25
N ASP A 154 9.81 -21.32 -0.86
CA ASP A 154 11.27 -21.31 -0.69
C ASP A 154 11.70 -20.51 0.55
N PHE A 155 11.36 -20.99 1.74
CA PHE A 155 11.61 -20.28 3.00
C PHE A 155 13.09 -20.07 3.33
N ASP A 156 14.01 -20.85 2.76
CA ASP A 156 15.46 -20.68 2.97
C ASP A 156 16.16 -19.83 1.91
N TYR A 157 15.41 -19.32 0.92
CA TYR A 157 15.89 -18.49 -0.19
C TYR A 157 17.04 -19.15 -0.97
N GLY A 158 17.10 -20.47 -0.98
CA GLY A 158 18.14 -21.26 -1.65
C GLY A 158 17.97 -21.31 -3.18
N GLY A 159 16.82 -20.84 -3.69
CA GLY A 159 16.44 -20.83 -5.09
C GLY A 159 15.87 -22.17 -5.57
N SER A 160 15.46 -23.04 -4.65
CA SER A 160 14.80 -24.31 -4.96
C SER A 160 14.08 -24.91 -3.77
N ILE A 161 12.80 -25.27 -3.96
CA ILE A 161 12.00 -26.01 -2.99
C ILE A 161 12.62 -27.37 -2.67
N THR A 162 13.03 -27.55 -1.42
CA THR A 162 13.52 -28.80 -0.86
C THR A 162 12.38 -29.71 -0.42
N ASP A 163 12.66 -30.98 -0.11
CA ASP A 163 11.64 -31.91 0.38
C ASP A 163 11.02 -31.48 1.72
N SER A 164 11.63 -30.54 2.46
CA SER A 164 11.08 -29.97 3.70
C SER A 164 10.21 -28.73 3.48
N GLU A 165 10.20 -28.19 2.27
CA GLU A 165 9.48 -26.96 1.89
C GLU A 165 8.30 -27.25 0.96
N LYS A 166 8.16 -28.51 0.54
CA LYS A 166 6.96 -28.96 -0.17
C LYS A 166 5.80 -29.01 0.79
N PHE A 167 4.65 -28.64 0.28
CA PHE A 167 3.37 -28.97 0.87
C PHE A 167 2.87 -30.23 0.17
N THR A 168 2.88 -31.35 0.88
CA THR A 168 2.60 -32.66 0.29
C THR A 168 1.11 -32.98 0.35
N ASN A 169 0.65 -33.97 -0.44
CA ASN A 169 -0.75 -34.43 -0.37
C ASN A 169 -1.19 -34.83 1.05
N LEU A 170 -0.25 -35.30 1.90
CA LEU A 170 -0.55 -35.57 3.30
C LEU A 170 -0.73 -34.27 4.12
N ASP A 171 0.04 -33.23 3.81
CA ASP A 171 -0.10 -31.91 4.43
C ASP A 171 -1.41 -31.24 3.99
N GLU A 172 -1.78 -31.38 2.72
CA GLU A 172 -3.07 -30.97 2.16
C GLU A 172 -4.24 -31.56 2.95
N PHE A 173 -4.24 -32.89 3.11
CA PHE A 173 -5.26 -33.59 3.90
C PHE A 173 -5.32 -33.08 5.35
N GLN A 174 -4.17 -32.80 5.98
CA GLN A 174 -4.10 -32.34 7.36
C GLN A 174 -4.60 -30.91 7.55
N ASN A 175 -4.51 -30.07 6.51
CA ASN A 175 -4.96 -28.68 6.53
C ASN A 175 -6.35 -28.51 5.89
N GLY A 176 -6.90 -29.55 5.26
CA GLY A 176 -8.24 -29.53 4.66
C GLY A 176 -8.28 -28.86 3.29
N THR A 177 -7.14 -28.78 2.63
CA THR A 177 -6.92 -28.11 1.34
C THR A 177 -6.92 -29.12 0.17
N SER A 178 -6.84 -28.63 -1.07
CA SER A 178 -6.92 -29.46 -2.26
C SER A 178 -5.54 -29.79 -2.84
N PRO A 179 -5.17 -31.07 -3.05
CA PRO A 179 -3.88 -31.47 -3.64
C PRO A 179 -3.74 -31.18 -5.16
N TRP A 180 -4.64 -30.37 -5.71
CA TRP A 180 -4.67 -30.00 -7.12
C TRP A 180 -4.84 -28.49 -7.33
N GLU A 181 -5.15 -27.75 -6.28
CA GLU A 181 -5.40 -26.32 -6.33
C GLU A 181 -4.44 -25.67 -5.32
N PRO A 182 -3.41 -24.94 -5.79
CA PRO A 182 -2.36 -24.41 -4.91
C PRO A 182 -2.84 -23.32 -3.92
N ASP A 183 -4.11 -22.94 -3.98
CA ASP A 183 -4.76 -21.85 -3.24
C ASP A 183 -6.24 -22.25 -3.17
N THR A 184 -6.60 -22.94 -2.08
CA THR A 184 -7.88 -23.63 -1.92
C THR A 184 -9.04 -22.65 -1.78
N ASP A 185 -8.84 -21.52 -1.11
CA ASP A 185 -9.89 -20.53 -0.86
C ASP A 185 -9.92 -19.38 -1.89
N GLY A 186 -8.87 -19.27 -2.69
CA GLY A 186 -8.75 -18.35 -3.81
C GLY A 186 -8.46 -16.91 -3.41
N ASP A 187 -7.83 -16.67 -2.26
CA ASP A 187 -7.51 -15.34 -1.78
C ASP A 187 -6.19 -14.76 -2.31
N GLY A 188 -5.38 -15.62 -2.94
CA GLY A 188 -4.11 -15.27 -3.57
C GLY A 188 -2.87 -15.69 -2.79
N MET A 189 -3.01 -16.25 -1.58
CA MET A 189 -1.94 -16.90 -0.83
C MET A 189 -1.96 -18.41 -1.09
N PRO A 190 -0.81 -19.09 -1.28
CA PRO A 190 -0.78 -20.53 -1.44
C PRO A 190 -0.99 -21.29 -0.14
N ASP A 191 -1.66 -22.45 -0.22
CA ASP A 191 -2.03 -23.27 0.94
C ASP A 191 -0.79 -23.62 1.79
N GLY A 192 0.31 -24.01 1.15
CA GLY A 192 1.57 -24.31 1.80
C GLY A 192 2.25 -23.13 2.49
N TRP A 193 2.08 -21.91 1.97
CA TRP A 193 2.62 -20.69 2.61
C TRP A 193 1.81 -20.31 3.84
N GLU A 194 0.48 -20.37 3.73
CA GLU A 194 -0.44 -20.09 4.83
C GLU A 194 -0.26 -21.08 5.99
N ALA A 195 -0.19 -22.38 5.67
CA ALA A 195 0.01 -23.42 6.67
C ALA A 195 1.34 -23.24 7.43
N PHE A 196 2.39 -22.77 6.78
CA PHE A 196 3.67 -22.47 7.43
C PHE A 196 3.56 -21.33 8.45
N TRP A 197 2.84 -20.26 8.10
CA TRP A 197 2.64 -19.07 8.95
C TRP A 197 1.47 -19.17 9.94
N TYR A 198 0.83 -20.34 10.01
CA TYR A 198 -0.35 -20.59 10.85
C TYR A 198 -1.53 -19.67 10.51
N LEU A 199 -1.75 -19.48 9.22
CA LEU A 199 -2.95 -18.90 8.61
C LEU A 199 -3.93 -20.04 8.24
N ASP A 200 -5.16 -19.68 7.85
CA ASP A 200 -6.23 -20.63 7.54
C ASP A 200 -6.43 -20.76 6.02
N PRO A 201 -5.80 -21.74 5.35
CA PRO A 201 -5.84 -21.88 3.89
C PRO A 201 -7.20 -22.30 3.33
N THR A 202 -8.21 -22.43 4.19
CA THR A 202 -9.59 -22.75 3.80
C THR A 202 -10.52 -21.54 3.89
N SER A 203 -10.00 -20.38 4.29
CA SER A 203 -10.78 -19.18 4.55
C SER A 203 -9.98 -17.89 4.34
N GLY A 204 -10.17 -17.28 3.16
CA GLY A 204 -9.46 -16.07 2.76
C GLY A 204 -9.85 -14.75 3.43
N VAL A 205 -10.32 -14.83 4.67
CA VAL A 205 -10.61 -13.69 5.54
C VAL A 205 -9.33 -13.17 6.18
N ASP A 206 -8.34 -14.02 6.41
CA ASP A 206 -7.06 -13.65 6.99
C ASP A 206 -6.07 -13.06 6.00
N ALA A 207 -6.17 -13.28 4.68
CA ALA A 207 -5.43 -12.47 3.68
C ALA A 207 -5.55 -10.96 3.90
N TRP A 208 -6.70 -10.49 4.41
CA TRP A 208 -6.99 -9.06 4.62
C TRP A 208 -6.74 -8.58 6.05
N GLN A 209 -6.16 -9.42 6.89
CA GLN A 209 -5.75 -9.06 8.25
C GLN A 209 -4.30 -8.63 8.25
N ASP A 210 -3.98 -7.75 9.19
CA ASP A 210 -2.63 -7.31 9.52
C ASP A 210 -2.36 -7.89 10.93
N ALA A 211 -1.52 -8.92 10.99
CA ALA A 211 -1.43 -9.79 12.15
C ALA A 211 -0.42 -9.31 13.21
N ASP A 212 0.58 -8.52 12.84
CA ASP A 212 1.54 -7.85 13.73
C ASP A 212 1.29 -6.34 13.89
N ASN A 213 0.45 -5.73 13.05
CA ASN A 213 0.06 -4.30 13.06
C ASN A 213 1.24 -3.38 12.76
N ASP A 214 1.98 -3.71 11.70
CA ASP A 214 3.13 -2.95 11.21
C ASP A 214 2.78 -1.99 10.06
N GLY A 215 1.51 -1.92 9.66
CA GLY A 215 1.01 -0.93 8.72
C GLY A 215 1.35 0.53 9.11
N TRP A 216 1.50 1.39 8.09
CA TRP A 216 1.96 2.76 8.25
C TRP A 216 0.84 3.80 8.07
N ASP A 217 0.68 4.69 9.05
CA ASP A 217 -0.34 5.75 9.08
C ASP A 217 0.09 6.94 8.21
N ALA A 218 -0.20 6.82 6.91
CA ALA A 218 0.25 7.75 5.88
C ALA A 218 -0.33 9.16 6.00
N ASP A 219 -1.50 9.31 6.59
CA ASP A 219 -2.16 10.60 6.78
C ASP A 219 -2.03 11.15 8.22
N PHE A 220 -1.30 10.45 9.08
CA PHE A 220 -1.00 10.80 10.48
C PHE A 220 -2.26 11.12 11.30
N ASN A 221 -3.40 10.50 10.98
CA ASN A 221 -4.64 10.76 11.69
C ASN A 221 -4.74 10.01 13.03
N GLY A 222 -3.81 9.08 13.29
CA GLY A 222 -3.70 8.27 14.49
C GLY A 222 -4.49 6.95 14.46
N ASP A 223 -5.13 6.62 13.34
CA ASP A 223 -5.86 5.38 13.09
C ASP A 223 -5.52 4.84 11.68
N LEU A 224 -5.02 3.60 11.59
CA LEU A 224 -4.79 2.94 10.30
C LEU A 224 -6.12 2.65 9.58
N SER A 225 -6.28 3.19 8.38
CA SER A 225 -7.34 2.83 7.45
C SER A 225 -7.04 1.49 6.76
N PHE A 226 -8.05 0.89 6.13
CA PHE A 226 -7.85 -0.36 5.37
C PHE A 226 -6.82 -0.22 4.23
N ALA A 227 -6.56 1.00 3.75
CA ALA A 227 -5.55 1.23 2.71
C ALA A 227 -4.12 1.32 3.26
N GLU A 228 -3.97 1.43 4.57
CA GLU A 228 -2.71 1.59 5.31
C GLU A 228 -2.31 0.32 6.06
N PHE A 229 -3.15 -0.72 5.99
CA PHE A 229 -2.80 -2.03 6.53
C PHE A 229 -1.77 -2.68 5.64
N TYR A 230 -0.73 -3.24 6.27
CA TYR A 230 0.16 -4.18 5.63
C TYR A 230 -0.41 -5.58 5.87
N THR A 231 -1.22 -6.03 4.93
CA THR A 231 -2.02 -7.25 5.09
C THR A 231 -1.18 -8.52 4.89
N ASN A 232 -1.61 -9.67 5.41
CA ASN A 232 -0.97 -10.97 5.14
C ASN A 232 -0.78 -11.28 3.64
N LEU A 233 -1.67 -10.79 2.77
CA LEU A 233 -1.47 -10.90 1.32
C LEU A 233 -0.32 -10.00 0.82
N ALA A 234 -0.14 -8.81 1.41
CA ALA A 234 0.99 -7.93 1.11
C ALA A 234 2.30 -8.56 1.59
N GLU A 235 2.29 -9.20 2.76
CA GLU A 235 3.39 -9.99 3.29
C GLU A 235 3.83 -11.07 2.30
N TYR A 236 2.89 -11.90 1.84
CA TYR A 236 3.15 -12.93 0.83
C TYR A 236 3.76 -12.35 -0.46
N LEU A 237 3.27 -11.21 -0.92
CA LEU A 237 3.75 -10.57 -2.16
C LEU A 237 5.16 -9.98 -2.04
N ASN A 238 5.61 -9.64 -0.84
CA ASN A 238 6.94 -9.11 -0.56
C ASN A 238 7.87 -10.14 0.13
N ASP A 239 7.38 -11.36 0.37
CA ASP A 239 8.10 -12.45 1.04
C ASP A 239 8.49 -12.14 2.50
N THR A 240 7.71 -11.29 3.15
CA THR A 240 7.87 -10.92 4.56
C THR A 240 7.04 -11.84 5.48
N ALA A 241 7.27 -11.75 6.79
CA ALA A 241 6.69 -12.63 7.78
C ALA A 241 5.42 -12.02 8.43
N PRO A 242 4.21 -12.60 8.24
CA PRO A 242 2.92 -11.99 8.67
C PRO A 242 2.70 -11.77 10.18
N ARG A 243 3.67 -12.13 11.01
CA ARG A 243 3.59 -12.04 12.47
C ARG A 243 4.87 -11.47 13.06
N ASP A 244 5.74 -10.93 12.22
CA ASP A 244 7.02 -10.35 12.58
C ASP A 244 7.20 -9.04 11.82
N ALA A 245 6.84 -7.94 12.48
CA ALA A 245 6.77 -6.61 11.90
C ALA A 245 8.08 -6.06 11.29
N ASP A 246 9.20 -6.76 11.42
CA ASP A 246 10.55 -6.35 10.99
C ASP A 246 11.30 -7.64 10.61
N THR A 247 11.07 -8.10 9.38
CA THR A 247 11.47 -9.43 8.92
C THR A 247 12.99 -9.60 8.91
N ASP A 248 13.74 -8.57 8.53
CA ASP A 248 15.19 -8.61 8.43
C ASP A 248 15.94 -8.10 9.69
N ASN A 249 15.18 -7.61 10.68
CA ASN A 249 15.61 -7.19 12.01
C ASN A 249 16.54 -5.98 11.99
N ASP A 250 16.16 -4.97 11.22
CA ASP A 250 16.96 -3.78 10.96
C ASP A 250 16.45 -2.50 11.66
N GLU A 251 15.39 -2.65 12.47
CA GLU A 251 14.67 -1.64 13.24
C GLU A 251 13.65 -0.80 12.45
N MET A 252 13.47 -1.04 11.14
CA MET A 252 12.38 -0.49 10.32
C MET A 252 11.28 -1.57 10.12
N PRO A 253 9.98 -1.21 10.12
CA PRO A 253 8.92 -2.18 9.86
C PRO A 253 8.69 -2.47 8.38
N ASP A 254 8.35 -3.72 8.06
CA ASP A 254 8.16 -4.19 6.68
C ASP A 254 7.14 -3.32 5.91
N GLY A 255 6.00 -3.01 6.54
CA GLY A 255 4.97 -2.15 5.98
C GLY A 255 5.41 -0.72 5.67
N TRP A 256 6.33 -0.16 6.47
CA TRP A 256 6.94 1.16 6.22
C TRP A 256 7.91 1.08 5.04
N GLU A 257 8.81 0.10 5.05
CA GLU A 257 9.83 -0.08 4.02
C GLU A 257 9.21 -0.25 2.64
N VAL A 258 8.22 -1.14 2.51
CA VAL A 258 7.51 -1.37 1.23
C VAL A 258 6.78 -0.13 0.76
N THR A 259 6.23 0.68 1.68
CA THR A 259 5.54 1.93 1.33
C THR A 259 6.50 2.91 0.63
N PHE A 260 7.75 2.96 1.08
CA PHE A 260 8.80 3.83 0.54
C PHE A 260 9.69 3.19 -0.52
N GLY A 261 9.49 1.91 -0.81
CA GLY A 261 10.23 1.17 -1.83
C GLY A 261 11.63 0.73 -1.40
N LEU A 262 11.83 0.57 -0.09
CA LEU A 262 12.96 -0.13 0.53
C LEU A 262 12.74 -1.65 0.47
N ASP A 263 13.79 -2.42 0.78
CA ASP A 263 13.77 -3.89 0.71
C ASP A 263 13.68 -4.49 2.12
N PRO A 264 12.49 -4.94 2.57
CA PRO A 264 12.28 -5.46 3.95
C PRO A 264 12.99 -6.78 4.25
N LEU A 265 13.82 -7.25 3.30
CA LEU A 265 14.66 -8.44 3.42
C LEU A 265 16.16 -8.09 3.42
N ASP A 266 16.54 -6.83 3.27
CA ASP A 266 17.93 -6.32 3.26
C ASP A 266 18.21 -5.31 4.37
N ALA A 267 18.48 -5.85 5.56
CA ALA A 267 18.81 -5.11 6.78
C ALA A 267 19.99 -4.13 6.71
N SER A 268 20.64 -3.99 5.56
CA SER A 268 21.68 -3.01 5.32
C SER A 268 21.20 -1.71 4.69
N ASP A 269 19.97 -1.67 4.16
CA ASP A 269 19.42 -0.49 3.52
C ASP A 269 18.91 0.56 4.53
N ASN A 270 18.68 0.22 5.81
CA ASN A 270 18.48 1.20 6.89
C ASN A 270 19.55 2.30 6.96
N TRP A 271 20.80 2.00 6.58
CA TRP A 271 21.92 2.94 6.56
C TRP A 271 22.18 3.57 5.20
N ASP A 272 21.43 3.17 4.18
CA ASP A 272 21.42 3.83 2.90
C ASP A 272 20.62 5.15 2.98
N ASP A 273 20.75 5.95 1.94
CA ASP A 273 20.25 7.33 1.80
C ASP A 273 19.53 7.37 0.45
N LEU A 274 18.22 7.09 0.48
CA LEU A 274 17.43 6.77 -0.71
C LEU A 274 17.26 7.99 -1.64
N ASP A 275 17.05 9.17 -1.07
CA ASP A 275 16.86 10.42 -1.80
C ASP A 275 18.15 11.25 -2.00
N GLY A 276 19.21 10.95 -1.26
CA GLY A 276 20.52 11.60 -1.35
C GLY A 276 20.62 12.93 -0.61
N ASP A 277 19.77 13.21 0.38
CA ASP A 277 19.79 14.44 1.18
C ASP A 277 20.86 14.41 2.30
N GLY A 278 21.36 13.21 2.63
CA GLY A 278 22.38 12.95 3.65
C GLY A 278 21.86 12.44 5.00
N LEU A 279 20.55 12.28 5.13
CA LEU A 279 19.86 11.51 6.17
C LEU A 279 19.86 10.02 5.75
N ALA A 280 19.73 9.12 6.71
CA ALA A 280 19.70 7.68 6.43
C ALA A 280 18.30 7.17 6.73
N ASN A 281 17.83 6.16 6.01
CA ASN A 281 16.45 5.67 6.09
C ASN A 281 15.99 5.42 7.54
N ILE A 282 16.83 4.85 8.41
CA ILE A 282 16.48 4.63 9.83
C ILE A 282 16.27 5.92 10.64
N HIS A 283 17.02 6.97 10.30
CA HIS A 283 16.82 8.28 10.91
C HIS A 283 15.56 8.95 10.37
N GLU A 284 15.16 8.66 9.14
CA GLU A 284 13.91 9.16 8.55
C GLU A 284 12.68 8.45 9.09
N TYR A 285 12.77 7.14 9.32
CA TYR A 285 11.76 6.43 10.07
C TYR A 285 11.59 7.02 11.48
N ASN A 286 12.68 7.47 12.11
CA ASN A 286 12.64 8.04 13.44
C ASN A 286 13.69 9.14 13.70
N ASN A 287 13.27 10.38 13.47
CA ASN A 287 14.10 11.58 13.67
C ASN A 287 14.53 11.79 15.12
N SER A 288 13.86 11.15 16.09
CA SER A 288 14.22 11.25 17.50
C SER A 288 15.55 10.55 17.84
N MET A 289 16.05 9.67 16.95
CA MET A 289 17.32 8.96 17.15
C MET A 289 18.55 9.88 17.11
N LEU A 290 18.47 11.04 16.45
CA LEU A 290 19.62 11.91 16.18
C LEU A 290 20.05 12.82 17.35
N ASP A 291 19.26 12.95 18.44
CA ASP A 291 19.53 13.80 19.62
C ASP A 291 20.13 15.19 19.28
N THR A 292 19.59 15.87 18.26
CA THR A 292 20.12 17.17 17.79
C THR A 292 19.57 18.36 18.57
N GLY A 293 18.42 18.19 19.25
CA GLY A 293 17.71 19.26 19.92
C GLY A 293 16.85 20.14 18.99
N TRP A 294 16.49 19.61 17.82
CA TRP A 294 15.46 20.17 16.94
C TRP A 294 14.11 20.31 17.66
N ARG A 295 13.20 21.13 17.11
CA ARG A 295 11.89 21.39 17.70
C ARG A 295 10.81 20.83 16.79
N ARG A 296 10.00 19.90 17.32
CA ARG A 296 8.79 19.41 16.65
C ARG A 296 7.61 20.34 16.87
N ALA A 297 6.88 20.63 15.80
CA ALA A 297 5.76 21.54 15.70
C ALA A 297 4.42 20.78 15.63
N ASP A 298 4.37 19.62 14.97
CA ASP A 298 3.13 18.89 14.66
C ASP A 298 2.99 17.50 15.33
N GLU A 299 3.99 17.08 16.10
CA GLU A 299 4.08 15.77 16.77
C GLU A 299 4.44 14.58 15.86
N ILE A 300 4.82 14.84 14.60
CA ILE A 300 5.36 13.84 13.68
C ILE A 300 6.89 13.77 13.85
N ASP A 301 7.46 12.56 13.75
CA ASP A 301 8.90 12.35 13.85
C ASP A 301 9.48 11.40 12.81
N THR A 302 8.73 11.21 11.72
CA THR A 302 9.18 10.49 10.54
C THR A 302 9.15 11.40 9.32
N THR A 303 10.21 11.36 8.51
CA THR A 303 10.28 11.99 7.19
C THR A 303 10.06 10.97 6.08
N HIS A 304 9.90 11.46 4.86
CA HIS A 304 9.73 10.64 3.67
C HIS A 304 11.11 10.31 3.06
N PRO A 305 11.61 9.06 3.15
CA PRO A 305 12.94 8.71 2.64
C PRO A 305 13.09 8.78 1.11
N ASP A 306 11.98 8.91 0.39
CA ASP A 306 11.96 9.12 -1.05
C ASP A 306 11.94 10.62 -1.45
N LEU A 307 11.92 11.54 -0.47
CA LEU A 307 11.82 12.99 -0.65
C LEU A 307 12.83 13.75 0.20
N ASN A 308 13.77 14.41 -0.48
CA ASN A 308 14.84 15.19 0.15
C ASN A 308 14.41 16.46 0.91
N ASP A 309 13.12 16.72 0.98
CA ASP A 309 12.42 17.92 1.49
C ASP A 309 10.96 17.48 1.69
N THR A 310 10.68 16.96 2.88
CA THR A 310 9.43 16.26 3.20
C THR A 310 8.22 17.21 3.19
N ASP A 311 8.35 18.40 3.75
CA ASP A 311 7.26 19.38 3.82
C ASP A 311 7.19 20.35 2.62
N GLY A 312 8.23 20.34 1.77
CA GLY A 312 8.28 21.07 0.51
C GLY A 312 8.56 22.55 0.66
N ASP A 313 9.20 22.98 1.74
CA ASP A 313 9.49 24.39 2.02
C ASP A 313 10.80 24.91 1.40
N SER A 314 11.51 24.04 0.67
CA SER A 314 12.82 24.26 0.03
C SER A 314 14.04 24.13 0.96
N LEU A 315 13.86 23.62 2.17
CA LEU A 315 14.91 23.18 3.08
C LEU A 315 14.96 21.64 3.09
N SER A 316 16.15 21.04 3.11
CA SER A 316 16.23 19.57 3.14
C SER A 316 16.13 19.04 4.55
N ASP A 317 15.53 17.88 4.74
CA ASP A 317 15.30 17.25 6.05
C ASP A 317 16.61 17.15 6.86
N PHE A 318 17.70 16.74 6.22
CA PHE A 318 19.02 16.74 6.84
C PHE A 318 19.46 18.13 7.33
N ALA A 319 19.23 19.19 6.54
CA ALA A 319 19.63 20.56 6.87
C ALA A 319 18.81 21.11 8.04
N GLU A 320 17.53 20.78 8.08
CA GLU A 320 16.63 21.12 9.17
C GLU A 320 17.07 20.48 10.47
N LEU A 321 17.29 19.18 10.48
CA LEU A 321 17.67 18.47 11.70
C LEU A 321 19.07 18.82 12.22
N ASN A 322 20.03 19.13 11.33
CA ASN A 322 21.44 19.33 11.70
C ASN A 322 21.90 20.79 11.74
N THR A 323 21.27 21.69 10.99
CA THR A 323 21.75 23.08 10.82
C THR A 323 20.78 24.08 11.43
N TRP A 324 19.51 24.02 11.04
CA TRP A 324 18.50 25.04 11.39
C TRP A 324 17.69 24.68 12.64
N LEU A 325 17.62 23.39 12.95
CA LEU A 325 16.92 22.81 14.09
C LEU A 325 15.40 23.10 14.05
N THR A 326 14.84 23.08 12.83
CA THR A 326 13.42 23.18 12.45
C THR A 326 12.77 21.79 12.38
N ASP A 327 11.48 21.75 12.09
CA ASP A 327 10.69 20.53 11.93
C ASP A 327 10.57 20.13 10.45
N PRO A 328 11.20 19.03 10.02
CA PRO A 328 11.22 18.64 8.61
C PRO A 328 9.88 18.15 8.04
N THR A 329 8.87 18.03 8.91
CA THR A 329 7.52 17.62 8.50
C THR A 329 6.54 18.80 8.50
N PHE A 330 7.01 19.99 8.89
CA PHE A 330 6.16 21.15 9.07
C PHE A 330 6.83 22.46 8.67
N ASN A 331 6.40 22.97 7.51
CA ASN A 331 7.03 24.07 6.80
C ASN A 331 7.15 25.43 7.52
N ASP A 332 6.53 25.64 8.67
CA ASP A 332 6.55 26.90 9.43
C ASP A 332 6.74 26.58 10.91
N THR A 333 7.97 26.27 11.32
CA THR A 333 8.28 25.72 12.63
C THR A 333 7.74 26.60 13.77
N ASP A 334 7.73 27.93 13.61
CA ASP A 334 7.39 28.88 14.67
C ASP A 334 5.98 29.49 14.62
N PHE A 335 5.21 29.15 13.58
CA PHE A 335 3.80 29.48 13.37
C PHE A 335 3.55 30.98 13.18
N ASP A 336 4.45 31.68 12.52
CA ASP A 336 4.27 33.10 12.21
C ASP A 336 3.70 33.38 10.81
N GLY A 337 3.63 32.35 9.97
CA GLY A 337 3.06 32.39 8.63
C GLY A 337 4.09 32.46 7.50
N MET A 338 5.38 32.47 7.80
CA MET A 338 6.48 32.38 6.83
C MET A 338 7.07 30.95 6.83
N PRO A 339 7.41 30.36 5.67
CA PRO A 339 8.04 29.04 5.66
C PRO A 339 9.52 29.07 6.08
N ASP A 340 10.01 28.01 6.74
CA ASP A 340 11.36 27.97 7.32
C ASP A 340 12.43 28.15 6.23
N GLY A 341 12.27 27.48 5.08
CA GLY A 341 13.13 27.60 3.91
C GLY A 341 13.16 29.01 3.32
N TRP A 342 12.03 29.73 3.34
CA TRP A 342 11.95 31.13 2.89
C TRP A 342 12.69 32.05 3.87
N GLU A 343 12.48 31.86 5.16
CA GLU A 343 13.18 32.63 6.19
C GLU A 343 14.70 32.46 6.12
N VAL A 344 15.15 31.21 5.97
CA VAL A 344 16.57 30.87 5.80
C VAL A 344 17.14 31.54 4.54
N GLN A 345 16.40 31.56 3.44
CA GLN A 345 16.82 32.22 2.19
C GLN A 345 17.10 33.71 2.40
N TYR A 346 16.26 34.41 3.19
CA TYR A 346 16.37 35.85 3.45
C TYR A 346 17.14 36.21 4.72
N GLY A 347 17.62 35.20 5.46
CA GLY A 347 18.44 35.39 6.66
C GLY A 347 17.65 35.76 7.91
N LEU A 348 16.36 35.44 7.91
CA LEU A 348 15.47 35.46 9.07
C LEU A 348 15.69 34.18 9.91
N ASN A 349 14.99 34.08 11.03
CA ASN A 349 15.16 33.00 11.99
C ASN A 349 13.87 32.18 12.11
N PRO A 350 13.83 30.95 11.54
CA PRO A 350 12.64 30.08 11.46
C PRO A 350 12.17 29.48 12.80
N ARG A 351 12.59 30.10 13.90
CA ARG A 351 12.35 29.66 15.27
C ARG A 351 12.01 30.84 16.18
N ASP A 352 11.91 32.05 15.65
CA ASP A 352 11.55 33.27 16.36
C ASP A 352 10.40 34.01 15.67
N PRO A 353 9.14 33.77 16.09
CA PRO A 353 7.93 34.26 15.41
C PRO A 353 7.69 35.78 15.56
N ALA A 354 8.70 36.48 16.09
CA ALA A 354 8.73 37.91 16.23
C ALA A 354 9.28 38.59 14.98
N ASP A 355 10.16 37.95 14.21
CA ASP A 355 10.79 38.56 13.04
C ASP A 355 9.82 38.69 11.86
N ALA A 356 8.74 37.91 11.77
CA ALA A 356 7.60 38.20 10.86
C ALA A 356 7.05 39.63 10.98
N ARG A 357 7.17 40.24 12.17
CA ARG A 357 6.69 41.60 12.45
C ARG A 357 7.77 42.67 12.35
N ASP A 358 9.01 42.26 12.15
CA ASP A 358 10.11 43.19 11.91
C ASP A 358 10.06 43.66 10.44
N ASP A 359 10.68 44.81 10.20
CA ASP A 359 10.84 45.45 8.89
C ASP A 359 12.34 45.48 8.61
N LEU A 360 12.79 44.53 7.77
CA LEU A 360 14.20 44.20 7.62
C LEU A 360 14.95 45.22 6.74
N ASP A 361 14.29 45.78 5.73
CA ASP A 361 14.85 46.77 4.81
C ASP A 361 14.44 48.22 5.11
N ASN A 362 13.51 48.42 6.04
CA ASN A 362 13.02 49.71 6.56
C ASN A 362 12.29 50.53 5.49
N ASP A 363 11.42 49.89 4.72
CA ASP A 363 10.63 50.50 3.65
C ASP A 363 9.24 51.00 4.13
N GLY A 364 8.90 50.79 5.41
CA GLY A 364 7.72 51.38 6.04
C GLY A 364 7.66 52.92 5.93
N HIS A 365 6.45 53.47 5.99
CA HIS A 365 6.20 54.89 5.71
C HIS A 365 5.40 55.58 6.83
N ASP A 366 5.82 56.80 7.21
CA ASP A 366 5.18 57.64 8.24
C ASP A 366 3.88 58.26 7.70
N TYR A 367 2.78 57.50 7.74
CA TYR A 367 1.48 57.88 7.20
C TYR A 367 0.78 58.94 8.04
N ASP A 368 1.02 58.95 9.36
CA ASP A 368 0.43 59.93 10.27
C ASP A 368 1.23 61.24 10.39
N ARG A 369 2.40 61.29 9.74
CA ARG A 369 3.36 62.40 9.70
C ARG A 369 3.84 62.79 11.09
N SER A 370 4.01 61.81 11.98
CA SER A 370 4.52 61.99 13.35
C SER A 370 6.04 62.23 13.41
N GLN A 371 6.73 62.16 12.27
CA GLN A 371 8.19 62.25 12.08
C GLN A 371 8.96 60.99 12.50
N ALA A 372 8.27 59.87 12.65
CA ALA A 372 8.84 58.57 12.92
C ALA A 372 7.92 57.50 12.33
N VAL A 373 8.51 56.47 11.73
CA VAL A 373 7.77 55.27 11.37
C VAL A 373 7.59 54.45 12.65
N GLU A 374 6.35 54.35 13.11
CA GLU A 374 5.99 53.54 14.28
C GLU A 374 5.71 52.08 13.86
N PRO A 375 5.71 51.10 14.79
CA PRO A 375 5.56 49.70 14.43
C PRO A 375 4.25 49.30 13.72
N ASP A 376 3.22 50.13 13.78
CA ASP A 376 1.97 49.97 13.02
C ASP A 376 2.05 50.51 11.58
N GLU A 377 3.18 51.09 11.21
CA GLU A 377 3.49 51.65 9.89
C GLU A 377 4.61 50.89 9.16
N TYR A 378 5.13 49.83 9.79
CA TYR A 378 6.07 48.90 9.18
C TYR A 378 5.39 48.11 8.08
N TYR A 379 6.14 47.83 7.02
CA TYR A 379 5.80 46.79 6.08
C TYR A 379 6.64 45.58 6.45
N THR A 380 5.98 44.61 7.06
CA THR A 380 6.67 43.55 7.80
C THR A 380 7.13 42.43 6.89
N ASN A 381 8.12 41.63 7.33
CA ASN A 381 8.59 40.45 6.58
C ASN A 381 7.46 39.47 6.19
N LEU A 382 6.43 39.34 7.03
CA LEU A 382 5.24 38.55 6.67
C LEU A 382 4.44 39.19 5.52
N GLN A 383 4.31 40.51 5.48
CA GLN A 383 3.63 41.20 4.39
C GLN A 383 4.42 41.09 3.09
N GLU A 384 5.75 41.17 3.19
CA GLU A 384 6.68 40.89 2.09
C GLU A 384 6.42 39.50 1.49
N TYR A 385 6.44 38.46 2.33
CA TYR A 385 6.15 37.08 1.91
C TYR A 385 4.77 36.95 1.24
N LEU A 386 3.73 37.57 1.81
CA LEU A 386 2.36 37.49 1.28
C LEU A 386 2.16 38.23 -0.05
N ASN A 387 2.93 39.29 -0.31
CA ASN A 387 2.89 40.04 -1.56
C ASN A 387 3.95 39.58 -2.58
N GLY A 388 4.88 38.72 -2.17
CA GLY A 388 5.92 38.16 -3.04
C GLY A 388 7.07 39.13 -3.33
N THR A 389 7.25 40.13 -2.47
CA THR A 389 8.35 41.09 -2.49
C THR A 389 9.58 40.53 -1.73
N ASP A 390 10.71 41.23 -1.82
CA ASP A 390 12.00 40.79 -1.26
C ASP A 390 12.31 41.55 0.05
N PRO A 391 12.27 40.91 1.24
CA PRO A 391 12.36 41.59 2.54
C PRO A 391 13.70 42.26 2.83
N ILE A 392 14.69 42.09 1.95
CA ILE A 392 15.98 42.79 2.02
C ILE A 392 16.11 43.88 0.95
N ASN A 393 15.05 44.19 0.23
CA ASN A 393 15.03 45.14 -0.87
C ASN A 393 13.75 46.00 -0.87
N PRO A 394 13.85 47.28 -0.48
CA PRO A 394 12.70 48.14 -0.19
C PRO A 394 11.91 48.62 -1.42
N ASP A 395 12.21 48.11 -2.62
CA ASP A 395 11.65 48.52 -3.92
C ASP A 395 11.92 47.36 -4.89
N SER A 396 10.99 46.40 -4.93
CA SER A 396 11.13 45.11 -5.58
C SER A 396 11.19 45.21 -7.09
N ASP A 397 10.44 46.13 -7.70
CA ASP A 397 10.41 46.29 -9.15
C ASP A 397 11.33 47.40 -9.71
N ASN A 398 11.95 48.17 -8.81
CA ASN A 398 12.92 49.23 -9.06
C ASN A 398 12.36 50.42 -9.85
N ASP A 399 11.09 50.78 -9.63
CA ASP A 399 10.47 51.95 -10.23
C ASP A 399 10.65 53.24 -9.44
N GLY A 400 11.12 53.12 -8.20
CA GLY A 400 11.44 54.23 -7.29
C GLY A 400 10.37 54.51 -6.23
N ILE A 401 9.31 53.70 -6.15
CA ILE A 401 8.34 53.69 -5.06
C ILE A 401 8.64 52.48 -4.15
N PRO A 402 8.58 52.62 -2.81
CA PRO A 402 8.78 51.48 -1.92
C PRO A 402 7.60 50.52 -1.85
N ASP A 403 7.87 49.23 -1.68
CA ASP A 403 6.87 48.16 -1.70
C ASP A 403 5.76 48.40 -0.66
N GLY A 404 6.13 48.79 0.57
CA GLY A 404 5.19 49.09 1.64
C GLY A 404 4.27 50.29 1.35
N TRP A 405 4.76 51.28 0.59
CA TRP A 405 3.94 52.42 0.16
C TRP A 405 2.96 52.01 -0.94
N GLU A 406 3.43 51.23 -1.91
CA GLU A 406 2.61 50.74 -3.01
C GLU A 406 1.42 49.92 -2.50
N VAL A 407 1.68 48.94 -1.63
CA VAL A 407 0.63 48.08 -1.08
C VAL A 407 -0.38 48.87 -0.26
N GLN A 408 0.06 49.86 0.52
CA GLN A 408 -0.85 50.71 1.30
C GLN A 408 -1.84 51.47 0.40
N TYR A 409 -1.39 51.94 -0.77
CA TYR A 409 -2.20 52.70 -1.72
C TYR A 409 -2.81 51.87 -2.85
N GLY A 410 -2.60 50.55 -2.84
CA GLY A 410 -3.21 49.60 -3.78
C GLY A 410 -2.54 49.56 -5.15
N LEU A 411 -1.28 49.97 -5.22
CA LEU A 411 -0.36 49.70 -6.33
C LEU A 411 0.21 48.27 -6.20
N ASP A 412 0.79 47.76 -7.28
CA ASP A 412 1.38 46.42 -7.37
C ASP A 412 2.92 46.54 -7.29
N PRO A 413 3.55 46.16 -6.16
CA PRO A 413 5.00 46.34 -5.93
C PRO A 413 5.90 45.49 -6.85
N LEU A 414 5.30 44.76 -7.79
CA LEU A 414 5.96 43.96 -8.79
C LEU A 414 5.71 44.46 -10.23
N ASP A 415 4.93 45.53 -10.43
CA ASP A 415 4.64 46.14 -11.74
C ASP A 415 5.17 47.59 -11.87
N PRO A 416 6.37 47.78 -12.45
CA PRO A 416 7.05 49.08 -12.47
C PRO A 416 6.40 50.12 -13.41
N LEU A 417 5.27 49.76 -14.00
CA LEU A 417 4.49 50.62 -14.88
C LEU A 417 3.42 51.41 -14.13
N ASP A 418 3.10 51.06 -12.89
CA ASP A 418 2.07 51.76 -12.14
C ASP A 418 2.59 53.05 -11.47
N ALA A 419 3.90 53.17 -11.22
CA ALA A 419 4.56 54.43 -10.83
C ALA A 419 4.29 55.61 -11.77
N VAL A 420 4.08 55.33 -13.06
CA VAL A 420 3.85 56.36 -14.09
C VAL A 420 2.36 56.57 -14.40
N LEU A 421 1.46 55.90 -13.68
CA LEU A 421 0.02 56.11 -13.80
C LEU A 421 -0.44 57.29 -12.95
N ASP A 422 -1.49 57.94 -13.43
CA ASP A 422 -2.21 59.04 -12.77
C ASP A 422 -3.62 58.50 -12.53
N THR A 423 -3.80 57.88 -11.36
CA THR A 423 -4.93 56.98 -11.05
C THR A 423 -6.20 57.76 -10.71
N ASP A 424 -6.05 58.90 -10.06
CA ASP A 424 -7.13 59.79 -9.63
C ASP A 424 -7.40 60.95 -10.60
N GLY A 425 -6.50 61.21 -11.55
CA GLY A 425 -6.69 62.14 -12.66
C GLY A 425 -6.56 63.60 -12.26
N ASP A 426 -5.73 63.92 -11.28
CA ASP A 426 -5.62 65.23 -10.66
C ASP A 426 -4.61 66.18 -11.34
N GLY A 427 -3.94 65.69 -12.39
CA GLY A 427 -3.00 66.45 -13.21
C GLY A 427 -3.55 67.77 -13.78
N TRP A 428 -2.64 68.67 -14.16
CA TRP A 428 -2.95 70.06 -14.53
C TRP A 428 -2.71 70.39 -16.01
N ASP A 429 -3.79 70.70 -16.74
CA ASP A 429 -3.77 71.22 -18.13
C ASP A 429 -3.22 72.66 -18.20
N PHE A 430 -1.89 72.80 -18.10
CA PHE A 430 -1.23 74.11 -18.15
C PHE A 430 -1.34 74.76 -19.54
N ASN A 431 -1.52 73.96 -20.59
CA ASN A 431 -1.55 74.44 -21.97
C ASN A 431 -2.97 74.90 -22.41
N ARG A 432 -4.01 74.51 -21.65
CA ARG A 432 -5.43 74.81 -21.82
C ARG A 432 -6.03 74.29 -23.12
N ASN A 433 -5.63 73.10 -23.56
CA ASN A 433 -6.19 72.43 -24.73
C ASN A 433 -7.42 71.57 -24.38
N GLY A 434 -7.71 71.36 -23.09
CA GLY A 434 -8.81 70.55 -22.58
C GLY A 434 -8.49 69.07 -22.39
N GLU A 435 -7.21 68.66 -22.43
CA GLU A 435 -6.72 67.30 -22.21
C GLU A 435 -5.54 67.35 -21.24
N VAL A 436 -5.52 66.47 -20.23
CA VAL A 436 -4.37 66.26 -19.32
C VAL A 436 -3.64 65.01 -19.81
N VAL A 437 -2.48 65.18 -20.45
CA VAL A 437 -1.71 64.06 -21.02
C VAL A 437 -0.20 64.27 -20.92
N GLY A 438 0.53 63.16 -20.81
CA GLY A 438 1.98 63.13 -20.97
C GLY A 438 2.71 63.80 -19.80
N ASN A 439 3.07 65.08 -19.93
CA ASN A 439 3.78 65.82 -18.88
C ASN A 439 2.84 66.75 -18.08
N GLU A 440 1.54 66.53 -18.22
CA GLU A 440 0.46 67.24 -17.52
C GLU A 440 -0.19 66.36 -16.46
N THR A 441 0.03 65.05 -16.50
CA THR A 441 -0.39 64.10 -15.47
C THR A 441 0.45 64.29 -14.21
N PHE A 442 -0.09 63.86 -13.08
CA PHE A 442 0.66 63.76 -11.82
C PHE A 442 0.70 62.27 -11.45
N THR A 443 1.89 61.67 -11.55
CA THR A 443 2.00 60.21 -11.48
C THR A 443 2.18 59.70 -10.05
N SER A 444 1.90 58.42 -9.77
CA SER A 444 2.13 57.80 -8.45
C SER A 444 3.54 58.04 -7.90
N LEU A 445 4.57 58.05 -8.75
CA LEU A 445 5.94 58.39 -8.33
C LEU A 445 6.09 59.87 -7.90
N GLU A 446 5.37 60.77 -8.56
CA GLU A 446 5.35 62.20 -8.20
C GLU A 446 4.53 62.44 -6.93
N GLU A 447 3.48 61.64 -6.71
CA GLU A 447 2.68 61.55 -5.48
C GLU A 447 3.55 61.14 -4.29
N TYR A 448 4.25 60.01 -4.39
CA TYR A 448 5.21 59.54 -3.38
C TYR A 448 6.25 60.61 -3.05
N SER A 449 6.81 61.25 -4.07
CA SER A 449 7.80 62.34 -3.90
C SER A 449 7.24 63.59 -3.23
N SER A 450 5.92 63.77 -3.24
CA SER A 450 5.21 64.94 -2.70
C SER A 450 4.46 64.64 -1.40
N ASP A 451 4.54 63.40 -0.88
CA ASP A 451 3.83 62.93 0.32
C ASP A 451 2.30 63.08 0.19
N THR A 452 1.77 62.77 -0.99
CA THR A 452 0.34 62.85 -1.36
C THR A 452 -0.23 61.46 -1.69
N HIS A 453 -1.54 61.36 -1.90
CA HIS A 453 -2.27 60.11 -2.07
C HIS A 453 -2.59 59.84 -3.56
N PRO A 454 -2.06 58.77 -4.18
CA PRO A 454 -2.29 58.49 -5.61
C PRO A 454 -3.73 58.10 -5.94
N ASP A 455 -4.56 57.83 -4.93
CA ASP A 455 -5.98 57.53 -5.06
C ASP A 455 -6.92 58.70 -4.71
N LEU A 456 -6.37 59.87 -4.34
CA LEU A 456 -7.11 61.06 -3.94
C LEU A 456 -6.57 62.35 -4.55
N ASN A 457 -7.41 62.99 -5.36
CA ASN A 457 -7.04 64.21 -6.08
C ASN A 457 -6.89 65.49 -5.26
N ASP A 458 -6.97 65.42 -3.93
CA ASP A 458 -6.96 66.54 -2.98
C ASP A 458 -6.67 65.95 -1.60
N THR A 459 -5.38 65.77 -1.30
CA THR A 459 -4.89 65.04 -0.11
C THR A 459 -5.34 65.70 1.20
N ASP A 460 -5.34 67.03 1.28
CA ASP A 460 -5.68 67.76 2.50
C ASP A 460 -7.17 68.21 2.58
N GLY A 461 -7.88 68.12 1.46
CA GLY A 461 -9.31 68.46 1.36
C GLY A 461 -9.60 69.96 1.38
N ASP A 462 -8.62 70.82 1.07
CA ASP A 462 -8.79 72.28 1.01
C ASP A 462 -9.53 72.74 -0.26
N GLY A 463 -9.68 71.85 -1.24
CA GLY A 463 -10.34 72.05 -2.52
C GLY A 463 -9.41 72.45 -3.67
N MET A 464 -8.09 72.39 -3.47
CA MET A 464 -7.06 72.42 -4.50
C MET A 464 -6.64 70.98 -4.84
N TRP A 465 -6.20 70.75 -6.07
CA TRP A 465 -5.75 69.41 -6.48
C TRP A 465 -4.24 69.30 -6.28
N ASP A 466 -3.75 68.14 -5.89
CA ASP A 466 -2.35 67.93 -5.50
C ASP A 466 -1.39 68.29 -6.66
N GLY A 467 -1.67 67.78 -7.86
CA GLY A 467 -0.93 68.10 -9.09
C GLY A 467 -0.97 69.59 -9.45
N TRP A 468 -2.05 70.31 -9.11
CA TRP A 468 -2.11 71.77 -9.28
C TRP A 468 -1.23 72.50 -8.26
N GLU A 469 -1.26 72.07 -7.00
CA GLU A 469 -0.49 72.66 -5.92
C GLU A 469 1.01 72.51 -6.11
N VAL A 470 1.46 71.29 -6.45
CA VAL A 470 2.86 71.01 -6.77
C VAL A 470 3.33 71.89 -7.94
N TRP A 471 2.51 72.05 -8.99
CA TRP A 471 2.83 72.92 -10.13
C TRP A 471 3.07 74.39 -9.74
N PHE A 472 2.28 74.91 -8.79
CA PHE A 472 2.43 76.28 -8.28
C PHE A 472 3.41 76.43 -7.11
N GLY A 473 4.01 75.33 -6.65
CA GLY A 473 4.97 75.29 -5.55
C GLY A 473 4.32 75.50 -4.18
N LEU A 474 3.08 75.03 -4.03
CA LEU A 474 2.39 74.87 -2.75
C LEU A 474 2.71 73.49 -2.16
N ASN A 475 2.26 73.25 -0.94
CA ASN A 475 2.48 71.99 -0.24
C ASN A 475 1.13 71.30 -0.11
N PRO A 476 0.82 70.28 -0.93
CA PRO A 476 -0.51 69.67 -0.94
C PRO A 476 -0.96 69.04 0.39
N PRO A 477 -0.03 68.62 1.27
CA PRO A 477 -0.39 68.24 2.63
C PRO A 477 -0.79 69.36 3.62
N ASP A 478 -0.74 70.65 3.27
CA ASP A 478 -0.92 71.80 4.18
C ASP A 478 -2.14 72.70 3.81
N PRO A 479 -3.26 72.62 4.57
CA PRO A 479 -4.58 73.16 4.18
C PRO A 479 -4.85 74.67 4.39
#